data_AF-A0A382GPI9-F1
#
_entry.id   AF-A0A382GPI9-F1
#
_cell.length_a   1.000
_cell.length_b   1.000
_cell.length_c   1.000
_cell.angle_alpha   90.00
_cell.angle_beta   90.00
_cell.angle_gamma   90.00
#
_symmetry.space_group_name_H-M   'P 1'
#
loop_
_entity.id
_entity.type
_entity.pdbx_description
1 polymer ?
#
loop_
_entity_poly.entity_id
_entity_poly.type
_entity_poly.pdbx_seq_one_letter_code
_entity_poly.pdbx_strand_id
1 'polypeptide(L)' 'SAIFDGIAFFQEKLKSKKVSVAYKLNVNSFRGNESLQLMIESIESS' A
#
# COMPACT_ATOMS: atom_id res chain seq x y z
N SER A 1 12.02 -3.94 12.22
CA SER A 1 11.43 -3.30 11.03
C SER A 1 9.95 -3.09 11.24
N ALA A 2 9.42 -1.92 10.89
CA ALA A 2 7.98 -1.68 10.90
C ALA A 2 7.35 -2.30 9.64
N ILE A 3 6.16 -2.88 9.78
CA ILE A 3 5.32 -3.34 8.67
C ILE A 3 4.15 -2.36 8.59
N PHE A 4 3.85 -1.90 7.38
CA PHE A 4 2.74 -1.00 7.11
C PHE A 4 1.75 -1.70 6.19
N ASP A 5 0.46 -1.54 6.47
CA ASP A 5 -0.58 -1.95 5.53
C ASP A 5 -0.54 -1.03 4.30
N GLY A 6 -0.81 -1.59 3.13
CA GLY A 6 -0.87 -0.87 1.86
C GLY A 6 -2.18 -1.14 1.14
N ILE A 7 -2.73 -0.11 0.48
CA ILE A 7 -3.91 -0.24 -0.38
C ILE A 7 -3.61 0.29 -1.77
N ALA A 8 -3.98 -0.49 -2.79
CA ALA A 8 -3.89 -0.12 -4.21
C ALA A 8 -5.27 -0.31 -4.84
N PHE A 9 -5.73 0.68 -5.60
CA PHE A 9 -6.99 0.59 -6.34
C PHE A 9 -6.73 0.19 -7.79
N PHE A 10 -7.67 -0.56 -8.38
CA PHE A 10 -7.62 -0.99 -9.80
C PHE A 10 -6.35 -1.77 -10.18
N GLN A 11 -5.76 -2.47 -9.22
CA GLN A 11 -4.53 -3.24 -9.42
C GLN A 11 -4.81 -4.63 -10.00
N GLU A 12 -4.13 -4.97 -11.09
CA GLU A 12 -4.14 -6.34 -11.64
C GLU A 12 -3.41 -7.34 -10.74
N LYS A 13 -3.74 -8.63 -10.89
CA LYS A 13 -3.13 -9.71 -10.10
C LYS A 13 -1.61 -9.74 -10.29
N LEU A 14 -0.88 -9.54 -9.20
CA LEU A 14 0.58 -9.62 -9.20
C LEU A 14 1.06 -11.04 -9.46
N LYS A 15 2.09 -11.16 -10.30
CA LYS A 15 2.74 -12.45 -10.63
C LYS A 15 3.96 -12.73 -9.75
N SER A 16 4.49 -11.72 -9.05
CA SER A 16 5.64 -11.80 -8.16
C SER A 16 5.24 -11.51 -6.72
N LYS A 17 6.00 -12.07 -5.77
CA LYS A 17 5.88 -11.78 -4.32
C LYS A 17 6.65 -10.52 -3.91
N LYS A 18 7.49 -9.98 -4.80
CA LYS A 18 8.28 -8.75 -4.58
C LYS A 18 8.06 -7.80 -5.74
N VAL A 19 7.78 -6.54 -5.40
CA VAL A 19 7.48 -5.47 -6.36
C VAL A 19 8.03 -4.16 -5.82
N SER A 20 8.27 -3.21 -6.71
CA SER A 20 8.52 -1.81 -6.35
C SER A 20 7.22 -1.04 -6.42
N VAL A 21 6.98 -0.12 -5.49
CA VAL A 21 5.73 0.66 -5.44
C VAL A 21 6.03 2.15 -5.27
N ALA A 22 5.29 2.98 -5.98
CA ALA A 22 5.19 4.40 -5.68
C ALA A 22 3.99 4.61 -4.75
N TYR A 23 4.20 5.33 -3.65
CA TYR A 23 3.17 5.50 -2.63
C TYR A 23 3.19 6.88 -1.99
N LYS A 24 2.04 7.25 -1.42
CA LYS A 24 1.90 8.34 -0.46
C LYS A 24 1.67 7.75 0.93
N LEU A 25 2.23 8.39 1.95
CA LEU A 25 1.87 8.09 3.33
C LEU A 25 0.49 8.67 3.63
N ASN A 26 -0.36 7.84 4.22
CA ASN A 26 -1.72 8.22 4.61
C ASN A 26 -1.98 7.82 6.07
N VAL A 27 -2.83 8.58 6.76
CA VAL A 27 -3.39 8.16 8.05
C VAL A 27 -4.78 7.60 7.78
N ASN A 28 -4.94 6.30 8.03
CA ASN A 28 -6.25 5.66 8.00
C ASN A 28 -6.91 5.82 9.37
N SER A 29 -8.06 6.48 9.40
CA SER A 29 -8.92 6.59 10.60
C SER A 29 -10.18 5.76 10.40
N PHE A 30 -10.28 4.65 11.12
CA PHE A 30 -11.43 3.76 11.06
C PHE A 30 -11.99 3.48 12.45
N ARG A 31 -13.24 3.90 12.68
CA ARG A 31 -13.96 3.74 13.97
C ARG A 31 -13.18 4.27 15.19
N GLY A 32 -12.47 5.38 15.01
CA GLY A 32 -11.68 6.03 16.06
C GLY A 32 -10.27 5.46 16.27
N ASN A 33 -9.88 4.43 15.51
CA ASN A 33 -8.50 3.95 15.50
C ASN A 33 -7.74 4.57 14.32
N GLU A 34 -6.59 5.16 14.62
CA GLU A 34 -5.71 5.75 13.61
C GLU A 34 -4.49 4.86 13.38
N SER A 35 -4.10 4.72 12.13
CA SER A 35 -2.94 3.94 11.73
C SER A 35 -2.28 4.55 10.48
N LEU A 36 -0.96 4.35 10.36
CA LEU A 36 -0.24 4.70 9.14
C LEU A 36 -0.49 3.62 8.08
N GLN A 37 -0.80 4.05 6.87
CA GLN A 37 -1.02 3.19 5.72
C GLN A 37 -0.29 3.75 4.50
N LEU A 38 0.12 2.86 3.58
CA LEU A 38 0.63 3.25 2.28
C LEU A 38 -0.53 3.30 1.27
N MET A 39 -0.78 4.47 0.70
CA MET A 39 -1.67 4.59 -0.46
C MET A 39 -0.82 4.41 -1.72
N ILE A 40 -0.97 3.26 -2.37
CA ILE A 40 -0.17 2.86 -3.52
C ILE A 40 -0.77 3.46 -4.79
N GLU A 41 0.03 4.24 -5.50
CA GLU A 41 -0.34 4.94 -6.74
C GLU A 41 0.06 4.15 -7.98
N SER A 42 1.16 3.38 -7.89
CA SER A 42 1.66 2.54 -8.98
C SER A 42 2.47 1.37 -8.43
N ILE A 43 2.40 0.23 -9.13
CA ILE A 43 3.17 -0.97 -8.84
C ILE A 43 3.96 -1.37 -10.09
N GLU A 44 5.28 -1.51 -9.93
CA GLU A 44 6.18 -2.01 -10.96
C GLU A 44 6.66 -3.42 -10.59
N SER A 45 6.35 -4.39 -11.44
CA SER A 45 6.91 -5.74 -11.34
C SER A 45 8.16 -5.83 -12.20
N SER A 46 9.32 -5.97 -11.55
CA SER A 46 10.59 -6.29 -12.20
C SER A 46 10.58 -7.64 -12.90
#